data_AF-A0A3Q0D8E4-F1
#
_entry.id   AF-A0A3Q0D8E4-F1
#
_cell.length_a   1.000
_cell.length_b   1.000
_cell.length_c   1.000
_cell.angle_alpha   90.00
_cell.angle_beta   90.00
_cell.angle_gamma   90.00
#
_symmetry.space_group_name_H-M   'P 1'
#
loop_
_entity.id
_entity.type
_entity.pdbx_description
1 polymer ?
#
loop_
_entity_poly.entity_id
_entity_poly.type
_entity_poly.pdbx_seq_one_letter_code
_entity_poly.pdbx_strand_id
1 'polypeptide(L)'
;MLQFCLFAAPDSSLWNLTEGGTSSRQKGFLGCIRSLHLNGQKVDLEERAKVTSGVRPGCPGHCSSYGSNCHNGGKCVEKHSGYSCDCTNSPYEGPFCQKEISALFDSGSSVTYMFQEPYPVTKNTSLSSSAIYTDTAPSKETITLSFVTAHAPSLLVFLNSSSQDFLAILLCKNGSLQVRYRLSKEESHVFTISTENLANRRVHQVKISREGPELSIQVDQQLFSYNFSPEVEFRTARSLILGKVTETLGLDPEVARANTLGFVGCLSSVQYNHIAPLKAALRHANIAPVTVQGALTESNCGSIVDSDMNAVTTVHSSSDPFGKTDEREPLSNAVRSDSAVIGGVIAVVTFITFCVIGIMTRFLYQHKQSHRTNQMKEKEYPENLDSSFRNDIDLQNTANECKREYFI
;
A
#
# COMPACT_ATOMS: atom_id res chain seq x y z
N MET A 1 12.74 30.97 2.16
CA MET A 1 11.42 31.50 1.75
C MET A 1 10.59 31.65 3.03
N LEU A 2 10.32 32.88 3.50
CA LEU A 2 9.54 33.12 4.71
C LEU A 2 8.23 33.83 4.37
N GLN A 3 7.14 33.39 5.01
CA GLN A 3 5.76 33.81 4.74
C GLN A 3 4.97 33.78 6.05
N PHE A 4 4.87 34.95 6.69
CA PHE A 4 4.28 35.23 8.01
C PHE A 4 3.71 36.67 7.91
N CYS A 5 2.52 37.08 8.40
CA CYS A 5 1.70 36.64 9.55
C CYS A 5 0.18 36.81 9.33
N LEU A 6 -0.65 36.61 10.39
CA LEU A 6 -2.10 36.87 10.56
C LEU A 6 -3.03 35.63 10.54
N PHE A 7 -3.91 35.58 11.55
CA PHE A 7 -5.17 34.81 11.59
C PHE A 7 -6.28 35.81 11.96
N ALA A 8 -7.55 35.46 11.72
CA ALA A 8 -8.71 36.21 12.20
C ALA A 8 -9.82 35.24 12.59
N ALA A 9 -10.39 35.41 13.79
CA ALA A 9 -11.55 34.65 14.24
C ALA A 9 -12.86 35.31 13.75
N PRO A 10 -14.00 34.59 13.69
CA PRO A 10 -15.24 35.13 13.11
C PRO A 10 -15.81 36.34 13.88
N ASP A 11 -15.73 36.32 15.21
CA ASP A 11 -16.45 37.23 16.11
C ASP A 11 -15.53 38.17 16.90
N SER A 12 -14.73 38.96 16.18
CA SER A 12 -14.03 40.13 16.77
C SER A 12 -14.35 41.40 15.98
N SER A 13 -15.42 42.09 16.39
CA SER A 13 -15.93 43.32 15.78
C SER A 13 -15.02 44.52 16.09
N LEU A 14 -13.83 44.59 15.47
CA LEU A 14 -12.88 45.70 15.65
C LEU A 14 -12.06 46.04 14.40
N TRP A 15 -12.70 46.05 13.23
CA TRP A 15 -12.18 46.77 12.06
C TRP A 15 -12.41 48.27 12.25
N ASN A 16 -11.37 49.03 12.59
CA ASN A 16 -11.42 50.49 12.57
C ASN A 16 -10.15 51.06 11.92
N LEU A 17 -10.23 51.21 10.60
CA LEU A 17 -9.43 52.17 9.84
C LEU A 17 -10.35 52.73 8.75
N THR A 18 -11.16 53.70 9.14
CA THR A 18 -12.24 54.27 8.30
C THR A 18 -12.21 55.79 8.35
N GLU A 19 -11.78 56.41 7.25
CA GLU A 19 -12.46 57.60 6.73
C GLU A 19 -13.32 57.12 5.55
N GLY A 20 -14.62 57.48 5.54
CA GLY A 20 -15.58 56.94 4.56
C GLY A 20 -16.01 55.50 4.89
N GLY A 21 -17.18 55.35 5.52
CA GLY A 21 -17.61 54.04 6.02
C GLY A 21 -18.23 53.11 4.97
N THR A 22 -18.21 51.81 5.25
CA THR A 22 -19.44 51.01 5.37
C THR A 22 -19.18 49.77 6.23
N SER A 23 -20.05 49.50 7.21
CA SER A 23 -20.08 48.21 7.90
C SER A 23 -20.78 47.18 7.00
N SER A 24 -20.05 46.68 6.00
CA SER A 24 -20.55 45.64 5.10
C SER A 24 -20.26 44.25 5.67
N ARG A 25 -21.17 43.30 5.43
CA ARG A 25 -21.02 41.87 5.84
C ARG A 25 -20.01 41.10 4.96
N GLN A 26 -18.89 41.72 4.60
CA GLN A 26 -17.82 41.05 3.89
C GLN A 26 -17.05 40.12 4.85
N LYS A 27 -16.75 38.91 4.40
CA LYS A 27 -15.88 38.00 5.15
C LYS A 27 -14.48 38.63 5.23
N GLY A 28 -13.96 38.82 6.44
CA GLY A 28 -12.62 39.33 6.65
C GLY A 28 -11.56 38.45 5.99
N PHE A 29 -10.42 39.05 5.61
CA PHE A 29 -9.30 38.30 5.05
C PHE A 29 -8.74 37.31 6.08
N LEU A 30 -8.83 36.02 5.76
CA LEU A 30 -8.20 34.93 6.51
C LEU A 30 -7.08 34.34 5.66
N GLY A 31 -5.85 34.55 6.10
CA GLY A 31 -4.65 34.24 5.35
C GLY A 31 -3.51 35.15 5.78
N CYS A 32 -2.37 35.06 5.09
CA CYS A 32 -1.11 35.57 5.63
C CYS A 32 -0.54 36.75 4.84
N ILE A 33 -0.45 37.92 5.47
CA ILE A 33 0.06 39.17 4.87
C ILE A 33 1.54 39.33 5.24
N ARG A 34 2.35 39.71 4.24
CA ARG A 34 3.78 40.04 4.40
C ARG A 34 4.13 41.30 3.59
N SER A 35 5.21 41.98 3.96
CA SER A 35 5.78 43.11 3.19
C SER A 35 4.80 44.25 2.89
N LEU A 36 3.85 44.53 3.79
CA LEU A 36 2.95 45.66 3.64
C LEU A 36 3.74 46.98 3.69
N HIS A 37 3.48 47.85 2.72
CA HIS A 37 3.95 49.23 2.71
C HIS A 37 2.74 50.15 2.74
N LEU A 38 2.73 51.13 3.63
CA LEU A 38 1.72 52.19 3.69
C LEU A 38 2.44 53.51 3.47
N ASN A 39 1.95 54.32 2.51
CA ASN A 39 2.58 55.60 2.11
C ASN A 39 4.09 55.49 1.81
N GLY A 40 4.50 54.36 1.20
CA GLY A 40 5.90 54.04 0.90
C GLY A 40 6.72 53.48 2.08
N GLN A 41 6.25 53.59 3.32
CA GLN A 41 6.94 53.10 4.51
C GLN A 41 6.58 51.63 4.78
N LYS A 42 7.59 50.78 5.00
CA LYS A 42 7.40 49.37 5.40
C LYS A 42 6.79 49.30 6.80
N VAL A 43 5.66 48.60 6.93
CA VAL A 43 5.00 48.36 8.22
C VAL A 43 5.59 47.11 8.88
N ASP A 44 5.88 47.18 10.18
CA ASP A 44 6.16 45.98 10.96
C ASP A 44 4.86 45.25 11.31
N LEU A 45 4.58 44.19 10.56
CA LEU A 45 3.40 43.35 10.74
C LEU A 45 3.55 42.37 11.92
N GLU A 46 4.77 42.11 12.40
CA GLU A 46 5.01 41.14 13.47
C GLU A 46 4.83 41.77 14.84
N GLU A 47 5.39 42.97 15.07
CA GLU A 47 5.06 43.77 16.26
C GLU A 47 3.58 44.16 16.28
N ARG A 48 2.99 44.52 15.12
CA ARG A 48 1.55 44.79 15.05
C ARG A 48 0.70 43.56 15.35
N ALA A 49 1.16 42.36 14.97
CA ALA A 49 0.46 41.12 15.24
C ALA A 49 0.41 40.78 16.75
N LYS A 50 1.45 41.08 17.53
CA LYS A 50 1.50 40.83 18.99
C LYS A 50 0.43 41.61 19.76
N VAL A 51 0.00 42.76 19.26
CA VAL A 51 -0.95 43.67 19.93
C VAL A 51 -2.36 43.66 19.32
N THR A 52 -2.65 42.77 18.37
CA THR A 52 -3.96 42.70 17.69
C THR A 52 -4.70 41.40 18.05
N SER A 53 -5.92 41.50 18.57
CA SER A 53 -6.72 40.33 18.98
C SER A 53 -7.08 39.41 17.81
N GLY A 54 -7.07 38.09 18.05
CA GLY A 54 -7.31 37.07 17.02
C GLY A 54 -6.12 36.80 16.09
N VAL A 55 -5.16 37.71 16.06
CA VAL A 55 -3.95 37.68 15.23
C VAL A 55 -2.83 36.90 15.95
N ARG A 56 -1.90 36.33 15.17
CA ARG A 56 -0.66 35.76 15.68
C ARG A 56 0.54 36.34 14.93
N PRO A 57 1.65 36.69 15.63
CA PRO A 57 2.94 36.78 14.96
C PRO A 57 3.26 35.39 14.41
N GLY A 58 3.66 35.35 13.14
CA GLY A 58 3.78 34.11 12.40
C GLY A 58 2.55 33.75 11.53
N CYS A 59 2.81 33.18 10.35
CA CYS A 59 1.96 32.23 9.65
C CYS A 59 2.72 30.89 9.56
N PRO A 60 2.78 30.11 10.65
CA PRO A 60 3.22 28.72 10.56
C PRO A 60 2.33 28.00 9.53
N GLY A 61 2.93 27.57 8.42
CA GLY A 61 2.21 26.94 7.31
C GLY A 61 1.52 25.64 7.70
N HIS A 62 0.59 25.15 6.88
CA HIS A 62 -0.20 23.96 7.19
C HIS A 62 0.70 22.74 7.46
N CYS A 63 1.84 22.61 6.77
CA CYS A 63 2.78 21.51 6.97
C CYS A 63 3.50 21.55 8.33
N SER A 64 3.53 22.69 9.03
CA SER A 64 4.07 22.76 10.40
C SER A 64 3.17 22.12 11.45
N SER A 65 1.85 22.06 11.19
CA SER A 65 0.85 21.50 12.11
C SER A 65 0.28 20.15 11.64
N TYR A 66 0.25 19.92 10.33
CA TYR A 66 -0.37 18.74 9.71
C TYR A 66 0.61 17.91 8.87
N GLY A 67 1.90 18.29 8.79
CA GLY A 67 2.88 17.56 7.98
C GLY A 67 3.15 16.12 8.44
N SER A 68 2.89 15.82 9.70
CA SER A 68 2.90 14.46 10.28
C SER A 68 1.81 13.54 9.70
N ASN A 69 0.79 14.09 9.04
CA ASN A 69 -0.24 13.31 8.33
C ASN A 69 0.26 12.82 6.96
N CYS A 70 1.49 13.15 6.55
CA CYS A 70 2.12 12.60 5.36
C CYS A 70 2.99 11.40 5.76
N HIS A 71 2.47 10.20 5.54
CA HIS A 71 3.10 8.96 5.98
C HIS A 71 4.15 8.46 4.98
N ASN A 72 4.92 7.44 5.37
CA ASN A 72 5.71 6.60 4.47
C ASN A 72 6.67 7.37 3.51
N GLY A 73 7.35 8.39 4.03
CA GLY A 73 8.26 9.24 3.26
C GLY A 73 7.58 10.29 2.37
N GLY A 74 6.24 10.44 2.47
CA GLY A 74 5.50 11.50 1.81
C GLY A 74 5.91 12.88 2.31
N LYS A 75 6.20 13.80 1.39
CA LYS A 75 6.63 15.16 1.72
C LYS A 75 5.40 16.08 1.80
N CYS A 76 5.20 16.75 2.93
CA CYS A 76 4.15 17.77 2.99
C CYS A 76 4.49 18.98 2.10
N VAL A 77 3.54 19.43 1.30
CA VAL A 77 3.64 20.58 0.41
C VAL A 77 2.49 21.56 0.69
N GLU A 78 2.85 22.80 1.03
CA GLU A 78 1.91 23.91 1.22
C GLU A 78 1.10 24.21 -0.05
N LYS A 79 -0.17 24.60 0.12
CA LYS A 79 -1.06 25.06 -0.95
C LYS A 79 -1.72 26.37 -0.54
N HIS A 80 -2.33 27.07 -1.51
CA HIS A 80 -3.02 28.35 -1.26
C HIS A 80 -4.26 28.22 -0.35
N SER A 81 -4.71 26.99 -0.05
CA SER A 81 -5.90 26.70 0.77
C SER A 81 -5.75 25.38 1.52
N GLY A 82 -4.58 25.12 2.11
CA GLY A 82 -4.29 23.90 2.87
C GLY A 82 -2.90 23.33 2.59
N TYR A 83 -2.78 22.01 2.65
CA TYR A 83 -1.58 21.25 2.29
C TYR A 83 -1.96 20.04 1.42
N SER A 84 -0.94 19.40 0.84
CA SER A 84 -1.05 18.09 0.21
C SER A 84 0.20 17.26 0.50
N CYS A 85 0.08 15.95 0.65
CA CYS A 85 1.24 15.07 0.71
C CYS A 85 1.73 14.73 -0.71
N ASP A 86 2.96 15.12 -1.03
CA ASP A 86 3.67 14.68 -2.22
C ASP A 86 4.25 13.28 -1.95
N CYS A 87 3.59 12.28 -2.54
CA CYS A 87 4.01 10.89 -2.45
C CYS A 87 4.93 10.44 -3.59
N THR A 88 5.44 11.34 -4.45
CA THR A 88 6.10 10.96 -5.71
C THR A 88 7.23 9.94 -5.51
N ASN A 89 8.09 10.18 -4.52
CA ASN A 89 9.24 9.32 -4.19
C ASN A 89 8.92 8.22 -3.16
N SER A 90 7.65 8.12 -2.72
CA SER A 90 7.15 7.10 -1.80
C SER A 90 6.54 5.91 -2.57
N PRO A 91 6.70 4.65 -2.10
CA PRO A 91 6.04 3.49 -2.67
C PRO A 91 4.56 3.38 -2.25
N TYR A 92 3.98 4.45 -1.71
CA TYR A 92 2.56 4.60 -1.35
C TYR A 92 1.93 5.77 -2.12
N GLU A 93 0.61 5.83 -2.18
CA GLU A 93 -0.17 6.91 -2.79
C GLU A 93 -1.42 7.28 -1.96
N GLY A 94 -2.35 8.03 -2.56
CA GLY A 94 -3.49 8.64 -1.86
C GLY A 94 -3.11 9.96 -1.15
N PRO A 95 -4.09 10.67 -0.56
CA PRO A 95 -3.91 12.04 -0.05
C PRO A 95 -2.90 12.17 1.10
N PHE A 96 -2.62 11.06 1.79
CA PHE A 96 -1.76 10.98 2.98
C PHE A 96 -0.59 9.99 2.82
N CYS A 97 -0.35 9.50 1.59
CA CYS A 97 0.66 8.48 1.28
C CYS A 97 0.49 7.18 2.09
N GLN A 98 -0.75 6.74 2.27
CA GLN A 98 -1.13 5.55 3.05
C GLN A 98 -1.57 4.36 2.18
N LYS A 99 -2.05 4.56 0.94
CA LYS A 99 -2.41 3.45 0.06
C LYS A 99 -1.12 2.81 -0.45
N GLU A 100 -0.82 1.59 -0.05
CA GLU A 100 0.31 0.82 -0.56
C GLU A 100 0.18 0.58 -2.07
N ILE A 101 1.29 0.73 -2.81
CA ILE A 101 1.39 0.26 -4.19
C ILE A 101 1.75 -1.23 -4.17
N SER A 102 0.95 -2.06 -4.85
CA SER A 102 1.26 -3.49 -5.00
C SER A 102 0.85 -4.06 -6.35
N ALA A 103 1.54 -5.11 -6.79
CA ALA A 103 1.24 -5.82 -8.03
C ALA A 103 1.42 -7.33 -7.90
N LEU A 104 0.60 -8.06 -8.66
CA LEU A 104 0.83 -9.47 -8.99
C LEU A 104 1.92 -9.60 -10.06
N PHE A 105 2.77 -10.61 -9.88
CA PHE A 105 3.81 -11.05 -10.81
C PHE A 105 3.58 -12.53 -11.15
N ASP A 106 3.49 -12.83 -12.44
CA ASP A 106 3.46 -14.21 -12.97
C ASP A 106 4.87 -14.72 -13.31
N SER A 107 5.03 -16.03 -13.53
CA SER A 107 6.30 -16.61 -13.99
C SER A 107 6.73 -16.02 -15.33
N GLY A 108 7.89 -15.34 -15.34
CA GLY A 108 8.36 -14.56 -16.49
C GLY A 108 8.29 -13.04 -16.31
N SER A 109 7.53 -12.55 -15.32
CA SER A 109 7.27 -11.12 -15.14
C SER A 109 8.49 -10.39 -14.56
N SER A 110 8.79 -9.23 -15.14
CA SER A 110 9.97 -8.43 -14.83
C SER A 110 9.62 -6.94 -14.82
N VAL A 111 10.07 -6.24 -13.79
CA VAL A 111 10.10 -4.77 -13.77
C VAL A 111 11.55 -4.34 -13.65
N THR A 112 12.08 -3.65 -14.66
CA THR A 112 13.45 -3.15 -14.68
C THR A 112 13.43 -1.62 -14.64
N TYR A 113 13.97 -1.06 -13.55
CA TYR A 113 14.25 0.36 -13.39
C TYR A 113 15.71 0.62 -13.73
N MET A 114 15.99 1.47 -14.71
CA MET A 114 17.34 1.89 -15.08
C MET A 114 17.73 3.15 -14.30
N PHE A 115 18.83 3.11 -13.55
CA PHE A 115 19.36 4.34 -12.97
C PHE A 115 19.99 5.18 -14.11
N GLN A 116 19.66 6.47 -14.15
CA GLN A 116 20.32 7.37 -15.10
C GLN A 116 21.76 7.59 -14.63
N GLU A 117 22.73 7.11 -15.40
CA GLU A 117 24.10 7.59 -15.25
C GLU A 117 24.10 9.12 -15.43
N PRO A 118 24.75 9.88 -14.54
CA PRO A 118 24.80 11.32 -14.68
C PRO A 118 25.56 11.64 -15.98
N TYR A 119 24.83 12.16 -16.97
CA TYR A 119 25.40 12.56 -18.26
C TYR A 119 26.70 13.33 -18.03
N PRO A 120 27.81 12.99 -18.72
CA PRO A 120 29.03 13.77 -18.68
C PRO A 120 28.82 15.08 -19.45
N VAL A 121 28.09 16.02 -18.82
CA VAL A 121 28.06 17.42 -19.22
C VAL A 121 29.51 17.86 -19.30
N THR A 122 29.93 18.30 -20.48
CA THR A 122 31.32 18.60 -20.79
C THR A 122 31.86 19.63 -19.79
N LYS A 123 32.71 19.15 -18.86
CA LYS A 123 33.41 20.01 -17.91
C LYS A 123 34.41 20.87 -18.67
N ASN A 124 33.94 22.01 -19.17
CA ASN A 124 34.80 23.07 -19.69
C ASN A 124 35.65 23.59 -18.52
N THR A 125 36.94 23.27 -18.55
CA THR A 125 37.90 23.55 -17.47
C THR A 125 38.23 25.04 -17.35
N SER A 126 37.40 25.81 -16.63
CA SER A 126 37.75 27.19 -16.23
C SER A 126 36.89 27.84 -15.13
N LEU A 127 36.36 27.07 -14.16
CA LEU A 127 35.92 27.63 -12.86
C LEU A 127 36.29 26.69 -11.72
N SER A 128 36.97 27.24 -10.70
CA SER A 128 37.40 26.50 -9.50
C SER A 128 36.24 26.27 -8.54
N SER A 129 35.35 25.33 -8.88
CA SER A 129 34.28 24.85 -8.00
C SER A 129 34.87 24.03 -6.85
N SER A 130 35.28 24.75 -5.80
CA SER A 130 35.57 24.33 -4.42
C SER A 130 35.60 22.81 -4.15
N ALA A 131 36.79 22.28 -3.83
CA ALA A 131 36.96 20.98 -3.19
C ALA A 131 36.56 21.04 -1.69
N ILE A 132 35.30 21.39 -1.44
CA ILE A 132 34.63 21.47 -0.13
C ILE A 132 33.26 20.84 -0.34
N TYR A 133 32.84 19.94 0.55
CA TYR A 133 31.84 18.88 0.28
C TYR A 133 32.30 17.82 -0.72
N THR A 134 33.44 17.17 -0.42
CA THR A 134 33.35 15.71 -0.32
C THR A 134 32.40 15.42 0.83
N ASP A 135 31.20 14.91 0.55
CA ASP A 135 30.29 14.48 1.62
C ASP A 135 30.90 13.24 2.28
N THR A 136 31.36 13.39 3.53
CA THR A 136 31.99 12.33 4.31
C THR A 136 30.97 11.45 5.05
N ALA A 137 29.68 11.60 4.76
CA ALA A 137 28.69 10.61 5.16
C ALA A 137 29.00 9.25 4.49
N PRO A 138 28.98 8.12 5.25
CA PRO A 138 29.19 6.81 4.67
C PRO A 138 28.09 6.44 3.67
N SER A 139 28.40 5.60 2.69
CA SER A 139 27.41 5.11 1.73
C SER A 139 26.25 4.43 2.46
N LYS A 140 25.05 4.98 2.26
CA LYS A 140 23.80 4.55 2.89
C LYS A 140 22.86 3.95 1.85
N GLU A 141 22.54 2.68 2.05
CA GLU A 141 21.60 1.92 1.22
C GLU A 141 20.39 1.51 2.08
N THR A 142 19.18 1.77 1.61
CA THR A 142 17.95 1.31 2.26
C THR A 142 17.04 0.67 1.23
N ILE A 143 16.65 -0.58 1.47
CA ILE A 143 15.73 -1.33 0.61
C ILE A 143 14.56 -1.77 1.46
N THR A 144 13.33 -1.43 1.05
CA THR A 144 12.12 -1.96 1.66
C THR A 144 11.26 -2.63 0.60
N LEU A 145 10.67 -3.76 0.96
CA LEU A 145 9.59 -4.40 0.22
C LEU A 145 8.72 -5.19 1.18
N SER A 146 7.47 -5.40 0.79
CA SER A 146 6.62 -6.46 1.34
C SER A 146 6.28 -7.44 0.22
N PHE A 147 6.07 -8.70 0.54
CA PHE A 147 5.74 -9.73 -0.44
C PHE A 147 4.78 -10.81 0.10
N VAL A 148 4.10 -11.49 -0.84
CA VAL A 148 3.31 -12.70 -0.60
C VAL A 148 3.68 -13.73 -1.66
N THR A 149 4.06 -14.95 -1.27
CA THR A 149 4.28 -16.05 -2.23
C THR A 149 4.07 -17.44 -1.61
N ALA A 150 3.85 -18.42 -2.47
CA ALA A 150 3.87 -19.86 -2.16
C ALA A 150 5.11 -20.57 -2.76
N HIS A 151 6.02 -19.82 -3.41
CA HIS A 151 7.06 -20.38 -4.28
C HIS A 151 8.47 -20.16 -3.72
N ALA A 152 9.25 -21.25 -3.70
CA ALA A 152 10.65 -21.28 -3.32
C ALA A 152 11.41 -22.34 -4.16
N PRO A 153 12.64 -22.07 -4.64
CA PRO A 153 13.39 -20.82 -4.51
C PRO A 153 12.82 -19.73 -5.44
N SER A 154 13.01 -18.47 -5.08
CA SER A 154 12.45 -17.33 -5.83
C SER A 154 13.32 -16.09 -5.69
N LEU A 155 13.67 -15.43 -6.80
CA LEU A 155 14.35 -14.13 -6.79
C LEU A 155 13.31 -13.02 -6.58
N LEU A 156 13.53 -12.11 -5.62
CA LEU A 156 12.62 -11.00 -5.31
C LEU A 156 13.12 -9.69 -5.95
N VAL A 157 14.38 -9.35 -5.68
CA VAL A 157 15.05 -8.12 -6.13
C VAL A 157 16.47 -8.46 -6.59
N PHE A 158 16.90 -7.86 -7.69
CA PHE A 158 18.27 -7.92 -8.18
C PHE A 158 18.74 -6.53 -8.63
N LEU A 159 19.77 -6.00 -7.98
CA LEU A 159 20.49 -4.80 -8.40
C LEU A 159 21.82 -5.20 -9.03
N ASN A 160 22.21 -4.55 -10.12
CA ASN A 160 23.55 -4.69 -10.71
C ASN A 160 24.24 -3.34 -10.86
N SER A 161 25.56 -3.37 -11.02
CA SER A 161 26.42 -2.23 -11.35
C SER A 161 27.17 -2.50 -12.67
N SER A 162 27.71 -1.45 -13.29
CA SER A 162 28.58 -1.57 -14.48
C SER A 162 29.91 -2.31 -14.22
N SER A 163 30.27 -2.50 -12.95
CA SER A 163 31.48 -3.19 -12.46
C SER A 163 31.37 -4.71 -12.37
N GLN A 164 30.19 -5.31 -12.63
CA GLN A 164 29.80 -6.68 -12.27
C GLN A 164 29.47 -6.90 -10.78
N ASP A 165 29.48 -5.84 -9.96
CA ASP A 165 28.96 -5.89 -8.58
C ASP A 165 27.42 -6.06 -8.62
N PHE A 166 26.86 -6.82 -7.67
CA PHE A 166 25.41 -7.06 -7.59
C PHE A 166 24.90 -7.26 -6.16
N LEU A 167 23.62 -6.98 -5.94
CA LEU A 167 22.88 -7.29 -4.72
C LEU A 167 21.63 -8.08 -5.10
N ALA A 168 21.46 -9.29 -4.56
CA ALA A 168 20.29 -10.13 -4.77
C ALA A 168 19.55 -10.42 -3.46
N ILE A 169 18.23 -10.26 -3.47
CA ILE A 169 17.32 -10.67 -2.37
C ILE A 169 16.48 -11.82 -2.91
N LEU A 170 16.60 -13.01 -2.31
CA LEU A 170 15.94 -14.22 -2.78
C LEU A 170 15.45 -15.12 -1.63
N LEU A 171 14.49 -16.00 -1.93
CA LEU A 171 14.13 -17.13 -1.07
C LEU A 171 14.92 -18.37 -1.50
N CYS A 172 15.55 -19.04 -0.55
CA CYS A 172 16.19 -20.35 -0.74
C CYS A 172 15.13 -21.47 -0.86
N LYS A 173 15.53 -22.69 -1.26
CA LYS A 173 14.61 -23.84 -1.48
C LYS A 173 13.74 -24.22 -0.27
N ASN A 174 14.21 -23.90 0.94
CA ASN A 174 13.56 -24.12 2.23
C ASN A 174 12.69 -22.93 2.68
N GLY A 175 12.61 -21.85 1.90
CA GLY A 175 11.84 -20.65 2.21
C GLY A 175 12.54 -19.61 3.09
N SER A 176 13.78 -19.83 3.52
CA SER A 176 14.56 -18.80 4.23
C SER A 176 14.95 -17.65 3.30
N LEU A 177 14.91 -16.42 3.81
CA LEU A 177 15.42 -15.25 3.08
C LEU A 177 16.94 -15.33 2.97
N GLN A 178 17.49 -14.97 1.82
CA GLN A 178 18.92 -14.76 1.63
C GLN A 178 19.19 -13.46 0.89
N VAL A 179 20.11 -12.67 1.43
CA VAL A 179 20.65 -11.46 0.83
C VAL A 179 22.10 -11.75 0.42
N ARG A 180 22.41 -11.58 -0.86
CA ARG A 180 23.73 -11.83 -1.46
C ARG A 180 24.31 -10.53 -1.99
N TYR A 181 25.49 -10.15 -1.54
CA TYR A 181 26.24 -8.97 -2.00
C TYR A 181 27.55 -9.40 -2.68
N ARG A 182 27.70 -9.15 -3.97
CA ARG A 182 28.99 -9.23 -4.68
C ARG A 182 29.52 -7.81 -4.87
N LEU A 183 30.61 -7.49 -4.18
CA LEU A 183 31.27 -6.16 -4.15
C LEU A 183 32.71 -6.20 -4.69
N SER A 184 33.16 -7.38 -5.11
CA SER A 184 34.45 -7.66 -5.72
C SER A 184 34.33 -8.88 -6.62
N LYS A 185 35.40 -9.24 -7.34
CA LYS A 185 35.41 -10.40 -8.24
C LYS A 185 35.63 -11.74 -7.54
N GLU A 186 36.01 -11.74 -6.27
CA GLU A 186 36.56 -12.94 -5.61
C GLU A 186 35.55 -13.66 -4.71
N GLU A 187 34.73 -12.93 -3.94
CA GLU A 187 33.75 -13.54 -3.04
C GLU A 187 32.43 -12.76 -2.97
N SER A 188 31.38 -13.41 -2.47
CA SER A 188 30.05 -12.81 -2.28
C SER A 188 29.66 -12.96 -0.81
N HIS A 189 29.31 -11.86 -0.16
CA HIS A 189 28.82 -11.86 1.22
C HIS A 189 27.38 -12.39 1.22
N VAL A 190 27.09 -13.38 2.06
CA VAL A 190 25.80 -14.09 2.07
C VAL A 190 25.20 -14.08 3.46
N PHE A 191 24.09 -13.37 3.61
CA PHE A 191 23.33 -13.28 4.86
C PHE A 191 22.04 -14.07 4.70
N THR A 192 21.83 -15.12 5.51
CA THR A 192 20.66 -16.01 5.42
C THR A 192 19.86 -15.95 6.72
N ILE A 193 18.57 -15.62 6.61
CA ILE A 193 17.63 -15.49 7.72
C ILE A 193 16.66 -16.68 7.65
N SER A 194 16.89 -17.67 8.52
CA SER A 194 16.19 -18.96 8.56
C SER A 194 15.28 -19.07 9.79
N THR A 195 14.38 -18.10 9.94
CA THR A 195 13.44 -18.00 11.08
C THR A 195 12.21 -18.88 10.88
N GLU A 196 11.62 -18.83 9.68
CA GLU A 196 10.55 -19.69 9.21
C GLU A 196 10.65 -19.88 7.68
N ASN A 197 9.70 -20.60 7.09
CA ASN A 197 9.51 -20.63 5.64
C ASN A 197 8.63 -19.44 5.23
N LEU A 198 9.19 -18.46 4.53
CA LEU A 198 8.50 -17.24 4.10
C LEU A 198 7.68 -17.41 2.81
N ALA A 199 7.73 -18.59 2.16
CA ALA A 199 6.88 -18.97 1.04
C ALA A 199 5.56 -19.63 1.53
N ASN A 200 4.94 -19.03 2.54
CA ASN A 200 3.82 -19.57 3.31
C ASN A 200 2.45 -18.91 2.99
N ARG A 201 2.37 -18.13 1.89
CA ARG A 201 1.20 -17.32 1.48
C ARG A 201 0.78 -16.17 2.41
N ARG A 202 1.63 -15.75 3.35
CA ARG A 202 1.40 -14.58 4.21
C ARG A 202 2.11 -13.35 3.65
N VAL A 203 1.71 -12.17 4.13
CA VAL A 203 2.43 -10.91 3.90
C VAL A 203 3.65 -10.90 4.80
N HIS A 204 4.85 -10.86 4.20
CA HIS A 204 6.11 -10.65 4.90
C HIS A 204 6.72 -9.30 4.49
N GLN A 205 7.21 -8.54 5.47
CA GLN A 205 7.92 -7.28 5.25
C GLN A 205 9.43 -7.46 5.43
N VAL A 206 10.21 -6.96 4.47
CA VAL A 206 11.68 -6.95 4.51
C VAL A 206 12.18 -5.52 4.43
N LYS A 207 13.03 -5.14 5.38
CA LYS A 207 13.78 -3.88 5.36
C LYS A 207 15.27 -4.18 5.54
N ILE A 208 16.05 -3.82 4.54
CA ILE A 208 17.51 -3.84 4.58
C ILE A 208 17.97 -2.38 4.73
N SER A 209 18.87 -2.10 5.68
CA SER A 209 19.52 -0.80 5.82
C SER A 209 21.01 -1.02 6.10
N ARG A 210 21.85 -0.51 5.21
CA ARG A 210 23.31 -0.59 5.25
C ARG A 210 23.88 0.82 5.36
N GLU A 211 24.88 1.00 6.23
CA GLU A 211 25.50 2.30 6.48
C GLU A 211 26.99 2.08 6.76
N GLY A 212 27.82 2.30 5.74
CA GLY A 212 29.23 1.90 5.77
C GLY A 212 29.38 0.39 5.97
N PRO A 213 30.08 -0.10 7.02
CA PRO A 213 30.21 -1.52 7.31
C PRO A 213 28.96 -2.11 7.99
N GLU A 214 28.11 -1.31 8.64
CA GLU A 214 26.97 -1.85 9.38
C GLU A 214 25.85 -2.27 8.44
N LEU A 215 25.32 -3.48 8.64
CA LEU A 215 24.19 -4.03 7.90
C LEU A 215 23.10 -4.46 8.86
N SER A 216 21.89 -3.93 8.68
CA SER A 216 20.69 -4.42 9.34
C SER A 216 19.74 -5.03 8.31
N ILE A 217 19.24 -6.24 8.60
CA ILE A 217 18.18 -6.92 7.86
C ILE A 217 17.05 -7.16 8.85
N GLN A 218 15.93 -6.48 8.68
CA GLN A 218 14.69 -6.72 9.40
C GLN A 218 13.77 -7.57 8.54
N VAL A 219 13.26 -8.66 9.12
CA VAL A 219 12.18 -9.49 8.55
C VAL A 219 11.03 -9.46 9.54
N ASP A 220 9.92 -8.86 9.12
CA ASP A 220 8.75 -8.53 9.94
C ASP A 220 9.13 -7.77 11.21
N GLN A 221 9.04 -8.41 12.38
CA GLN A 221 9.39 -7.83 13.68
C GLN A 221 10.80 -8.23 14.17
N GLN A 222 11.52 -9.07 13.43
CA GLN A 222 12.81 -9.61 13.83
C GLN A 222 13.95 -8.86 13.14
N LEU A 223 14.90 -8.35 13.93
CA LEU A 223 16.03 -7.55 13.45
C LEU A 223 17.34 -8.34 13.55
N PHE A 224 18.05 -8.47 12.43
CA PHE A 224 19.34 -9.14 12.31
C PHE A 224 20.42 -8.12 11.94
N SER A 225 21.44 -7.99 12.78
CA SER A 225 22.57 -7.09 12.55
C SER A 225 23.82 -7.88 12.17
N TYR A 226 24.51 -7.41 11.14
CA TYR A 226 25.74 -7.95 10.58
C TYR A 226 26.74 -6.80 10.32
N ASN A 227 27.98 -7.15 10.02
CA ASN A 227 29.03 -6.18 9.72
C ASN A 227 29.84 -6.66 8.50
N PHE A 228 30.10 -5.78 7.54
CA PHE A 228 30.96 -6.03 6.38
C PHE A 228 32.42 -5.81 6.76
N SER A 229 33.26 -6.82 6.51
CA SER A 229 34.69 -6.75 6.73
C SER A 229 35.42 -7.18 5.44
N PRO A 230 36.16 -6.28 4.77
CA PRO A 230 36.37 -4.86 5.10
C PRO A 230 35.16 -3.96 4.73
N GLU A 231 35.29 -2.66 4.99
CA GLU A 231 34.44 -1.64 4.36
C GLU A 231 34.61 -1.69 2.84
N VAL A 232 33.54 -2.08 2.14
CA VAL A 232 33.42 -2.02 0.68
C VAL A 232 32.09 -1.38 0.32
N GLU A 233 32.11 -0.42 -0.60
CA GLU A 233 30.90 0.30 -1.05
C GLU A 233 30.20 -0.43 -2.20
N PHE A 234 28.85 -0.41 -2.21
CA PHE A 234 28.12 -0.78 -3.41
C PHE A 234 28.27 0.33 -4.46
N ARG A 235 28.98 0.03 -5.56
CA ARG A 235 29.18 0.99 -6.66
C ARG A 235 27.86 1.38 -7.32
N THR A 236 27.85 2.54 -7.98
CA THR A 236 26.69 3.10 -8.69
C THR A 236 25.84 2.04 -9.39
N ALA A 237 24.65 1.79 -8.86
CA ALA A 237 23.73 0.83 -9.45
C ALA A 237 23.34 1.26 -10.88
N ARG A 238 23.33 0.30 -11.81
CA ARG A 238 22.98 0.48 -13.22
C ARG A 238 21.50 0.14 -13.46
N SER A 239 21.01 -0.96 -12.91
CA SER A 239 19.57 -1.24 -12.85
C SER A 239 19.14 -1.93 -11.56
N LEU A 240 17.85 -1.82 -11.26
CA LEU A 240 17.12 -2.57 -10.25
C LEU A 240 16.03 -3.37 -10.97
N ILE A 241 16.04 -4.68 -10.80
CA ILE A 241 15.10 -5.62 -11.39
C ILE A 241 14.26 -6.27 -10.30
N LEU A 242 12.94 -6.32 -10.49
CA LEU A 242 11.99 -7.07 -9.66
C LEU A 242 11.46 -8.27 -10.43
N GLY A 243 11.31 -9.40 -9.73
CA GLY A 243 10.88 -10.65 -10.35
C GLY A 243 11.98 -11.27 -11.20
N LYS A 244 11.75 -11.45 -12.51
CA LYS A 244 12.68 -12.15 -13.39
C LYS A 244 13.77 -11.24 -13.96
N VAL A 245 15.02 -11.66 -13.83
CA VAL A 245 16.17 -11.13 -14.57
C VAL A 245 16.26 -11.85 -15.91
N THR A 246 16.20 -11.11 -17.01
CA THR A 246 16.20 -11.69 -18.37
C THR A 246 17.61 -11.79 -18.98
N GLU A 247 18.54 -10.92 -18.61
CA GLU A 247 19.97 -11.06 -18.92
C GLU A 247 20.63 -12.04 -17.95
N THR A 248 20.61 -13.33 -18.27
CA THR A 248 21.09 -14.39 -17.36
C THR A 248 22.57 -14.74 -17.50
N LEU A 249 23.29 -14.13 -18.45
CA LEU A 249 24.69 -14.44 -18.73
C LEU A 249 25.60 -13.95 -17.59
N GLY A 250 26.36 -14.86 -16.98
CA GLY A 250 27.27 -14.52 -15.88
C GLY A 250 26.59 -14.29 -14.53
N LEU A 251 25.29 -14.58 -14.38
CA LEU A 251 24.64 -14.60 -13.07
C LEU A 251 25.29 -15.61 -12.12
N ASP A 252 25.33 -15.26 -10.84
CA ASP A 252 25.74 -16.15 -9.76
C ASP A 252 24.86 -17.43 -9.71
N PRO A 253 25.41 -18.64 -9.53
CA PRO A 253 24.64 -19.89 -9.66
C PRO A 253 23.43 -20.02 -8.72
N GLU A 254 23.48 -19.41 -7.53
CA GLU A 254 22.33 -19.39 -6.60
C GLU A 254 21.25 -18.40 -7.08
N VAL A 255 21.66 -17.22 -7.55
CA VAL A 255 20.76 -16.22 -8.14
C VAL A 255 20.11 -16.76 -9.42
N ALA A 256 20.87 -17.39 -10.31
CA ALA A 256 20.36 -18.02 -11.53
C ALA A 256 19.31 -19.12 -11.22
N ARG A 257 19.53 -19.90 -10.16
CA ARG A 257 18.57 -20.92 -9.69
C ARG A 257 17.28 -20.28 -9.17
N ALA A 258 17.37 -19.24 -8.33
CA ALA A 258 16.21 -18.50 -7.85
C ALA A 258 15.47 -17.74 -8.97
N ASN A 259 16.19 -17.36 -10.03
CA ASN A 259 15.66 -16.67 -11.21
C ASN A 259 14.99 -17.58 -12.25
N THR A 260 15.05 -18.92 -12.08
CA THR A 260 14.63 -19.87 -13.13
C THR A 260 13.16 -19.67 -13.54
N LEU A 261 12.26 -19.46 -12.59
CA LEU A 261 10.88 -19.01 -12.84
C LEU A 261 10.76 -17.47 -12.76
N GLY A 262 11.53 -16.84 -11.87
CA GLY A 262 11.37 -15.45 -11.44
C GLY A 262 10.62 -15.39 -10.11
N PHE A 263 10.02 -14.24 -9.78
CA PHE A 263 9.04 -14.16 -8.69
C PHE A 263 7.65 -14.57 -9.21
N VAL A 264 6.91 -15.32 -8.40
CA VAL A 264 5.50 -15.65 -8.64
C VAL A 264 4.72 -15.40 -7.36
N GLY A 265 3.86 -14.38 -7.35
CA GLY A 265 3.19 -13.90 -6.15
C GLY A 265 2.85 -12.41 -6.23
N CYS A 266 2.84 -11.72 -5.09
CA CYS A 266 2.57 -10.29 -5.01
C CYS A 266 3.73 -9.53 -4.34
N LEU A 267 4.17 -8.42 -4.94
CA LEU A 267 5.12 -7.48 -4.34
C LEU A 267 4.43 -6.16 -4.01
N SER A 268 4.82 -5.53 -2.91
CA SER A 268 4.27 -4.26 -2.45
C SER A 268 5.31 -3.41 -1.69
N SER A 269 5.01 -2.12 -1.48
CA SER A 269 5.89 -1.16 -0.78
C SER A 269 7.34 -1.07 -1.29
N VAL A 270 7.61 -1.51 -2.53
CA VAL A 270 8.97 -1.69 -3.03
C VAL A 270 9.66 -0.34 -3.25
N GLN A 271 10.73 -0.08 -2.49
CA GLN A 271 11.54 1.13 -2.55
C GLN A 271 13.03 0.80 -2.37
N TYR A 272 13.87 1.52 -3.12
CA TYR A 272 15.32 1.53 -3.00
C TYR A 272 15.78 2.99 -2.85
N ASN A 273 16.34 3.32 -1.69
CA ASN A 273 16.67 4.69 -1.24
C ASN A 273 15.47 5.65 -1.34
N HIS A 274 15.33 6.38 -2.46
CA HIS A 274 14.24 7.32 -2.71
C HIS A 274 13.44 7.00 -4.00
N ILE A 275 13.67 5.81 -4.57
CA ILE A 275 13.08 5.36 -5.83
C ILE A 275 12.10 4.23 -5.53
N ALA A 276 10.86 4.37 -6.01
CA ALA A 276 9.80 3.36 -5.88
C ALA A 276 9.58 2.65 -7.25
N PRO A 277 10.40 1.64 -7.62
CA PRO A 277 10.42 1.08 -8.97
C PRO A 277 9.07 0.47 -9.39
N LEU A 278 8.37 -0.20 -8.47
CA LEU A 278 7.05 -0.80 -8.74
C LEU A 278 5.98 0.27 -9.02
N LYS A 279 6.04 1.40 -8.33
CA LYS A 279 5.15 2.54 -8.57
C LYS A 279 5.44 3.24 -9.89
N ALA A 280 6.73 3.38 -10.23
CA ALA A 280 7.13 3.91 -11.52
C ALA A 280 6.66 2.99 -12.67
N ALA A 281 6.68 1.67 -12.50
CA ALA A 281 6.07 0.72 -13.44
C ALA A 281 4.54 0.92 -13.55
N LEU A 282 3.80 0.81 -12.43
CA LEU A 282 2.33 0.88 -12.43
C LEU A 282 1.73 2.24 -12.78
N ARG A 283 2.54 3.30 -12.91
CA ARG A 283 2.09 4.65 -13.28
C ARG A 283 2.72 5.17 -14.58
N HIS A 284 3.88 4.64 -14.99
CA HIS A 284 4.67 5.13 -16.13
C HIS A 284 5.37 4.02 -16.94
N ALA A 285 4.81 2.80 -17.02
CA ALA A 285 5.40 1.59 -17.62
C ALA A 285 6.12 1.76 -18.99
N ASN A 286 5.69 2.71 -19.81
CA ASN A 286 6.18 2.95 -21.17
C ASN A 286 7.15 4.17 -21.27
N ILE A 287 7.62 4.70 -20.13
CA ILE A 287 8.45 5.91 -20.07
C ILE A 287 9.73 5.60 -19.28
N ALA A 288 10.88 5.94 -19.85
CA ALA A 288 12.17 5.86 -19.15
C ALA A 288 12.10 6.65 -17.83
N PRO A 289 12.57 6.09 -16.70
CA PRO A 289 13.57 5.02 -16.58
C PRO A 289 13.06 3.57 -16.52
N VAL A 290 11.75 3.29 -16.65
CA VAL A 290 11.22 1.95 -16.38
C VAL A 290 10.88 1.19 -17.67
N THR A 291 11.06 -0.13 -17.61
CA THR A 291 10.53 -1.11 -18.57
C THR A 291 9.85 -2.25 -17.82
N VAL A 292 8.80 -2.82 -18.42
CA VAL A 292 8.03 -3.94 -17.88
C VAL A 292 7.99 -5.06 -18.93
N GLN A 293 8.17 -6.30 -18.52
CA GLN A 293 8.06 -7.49 -19.38
C GLN A 293 7.20 -8.55 -18.67
N GLY A 294 6.42 -9.33 -19.43
CA GLY A 294 5.43 -10.24 -18.85
C GLY A 294 4.19 -9.51 -18.33
N ALA A 295 3.41 -10.18 -17.48
CA ALA A 295 2.18 -9.63 -16.92
C ALA A 295 2.44 -8.91 -15.58
N LEU A 296 1.91 -7.70 -15.43
CA LEU A 296 2.00 -6.94 -14.18
C LEU A 296 0.64 -6.29 -13.92
N THR A 297 -0.04 -6.72 -12.85
CA THR A 297 -1.40 -6.29 -12.54
C THR A 297 -1.45 -5.66 -11.16
N GLU A 298 -1.88 -4.39 -11.06
CA GLU A 298 -2.08 -3.73 -9.76
C GLU A 298 -3.09 -4.51 -8.90
N SER A 299 -2.77 -4.68 -7.62
CA SER A 299 -3.54 -5.53 -6.71
C SER A 299 -3.51 -4.96 -5.28
N ASN A 300 -3.92 -5.78 -4.31
CA ASN A 300 -3.69 -5.58 -2.89
C ASN A 300 -3.18 -6.90 -2.30
N CYS A 301 -1.88 -6.98 -1.98
CA CYS A 301 -1.28 -8.20 -1.45
C CYS A 301 -1.94 -8.69 -0.15
N GLY A 302 -2.50 -7.80 0.68
CA GLY A 302 -3.19 -8.18 1.91
C GLY A 302 -4.43 -9.03 1.68
N SER A 303 -5.20 -8.77 0.61
CA SER A 303 -6.42 -9.53 0.28
C SER A 303 -6.18 -10.89 -0.38
N ILE A 304 -4.95 -11.18 -0.83
CA ILE A 304 -4.60 -12.49 -1.43
C ILE A 304 -4.63 -13.61 -0.37
N VAL A 305 -4.47 -13.25 0.90
CA VAL A 305 -4.53 -14.18 2.04
C VAL A 305 -5.92 -14.82 2.18
N ASP A 306 -6.98 -14.13 1.75
CA ASP A 306 -8.38 -14.55 1.90
C ASP A 306 -8.98 -15.22 0.64
N SER A 307 -8.40 -15.04 -0.55
CA SER A 307 -9.04 -15.43 -1.81
C SER A 307 -8.95 -16.92 -2.17
N ASP A 308 -7.96 -17.64 -1.63
CA ASP A 308 -7.57 -18.99 -2.06
C ASP A 308 -8.33 -20.12 -1.34
N MET A 309 -9.67 -20.07 -1.35
CA MET A 309 -10.55 -21.15 -0.85
C MET A 309 -11.31 -21.90 -1.96
N ASN A 310 -11.28 -21.45 -3.22
CA ASN A 310 -12.02 -22.10 -4.34
C ASN A 310 -11.36 -21.94 -5.73
N ALA A 311 -10.04 -21.78 -5.82
CA ALA A 311 -9.32 -21.73 -7.09
C ALA A 311 -8.00 -22.52 -7.05
N VAL A 312 -7.51 -22.93 -8.22
CA VAL A 312 -6.19 -23.58 -8.45
C VAL A 312 -5.95 -24.89 -7.65
N THR A 313 -6.85 -25.86 -7.82
CA THR A 313 -6.47 -27.29 -7.76
C THR A 313 -6.95 -27.99 -9.03
N THR A 314 -6.11 -28.90 -9.57
CA THR A 314 -5.95 -29.18 -11.02
C THR A 314 -5.29 -28.00 -11.76
N VAL A 315 -4.28 -28.19 -12.63
CA VAL A 315 -3.97 -29.35 -13.48
C VAL A 315 -2.53 -29.88 -13.28
N HIS A 316 -2.41 -31.21 -13.12
CA HIS A 316 -1.26 -32.13 -13.23
C HIS A 316 0.14 -31.82 -12.67
N SER A 317 0.68 -32.83 -12.00
CA SER A 317 2.09 -32.99 -11.60
C SER A 317 2.83 -34.00 -12.51
N SER A 318 4.14 -34.12 -12.28
CA SER A 318 5.07 -35.16 -12.78
C SER A 318 5.45 -35.12 -14.27
N SER A 319 6.77 -35.11 -14.51
CA SER A 319 7.40 -35.29 -15.81
C SER A 319 8.81 -35.83 -15.62
N ASP A 320 9.03 -37.12 -15.90
CA ASP A 320 10.35 -37.71 -16.20
C ASP A 320 10.13 -39.10 -16.87
N PRO A 321 11.10 -39.71 -17.58
CA PRO A 321 10.95 -39.74 -19.04
C PRO A 321 11.10 -41.13 -19.68
N PHE A 322 10.68 -41.31 -20.94
CA PHE A 322 11.31 -42.18 -21.98
C PHE A 322 10.48 -42.18 -23.29
N GLY A 323 11.12 -42.35 -24.48
CA GLY A 323 10.50 -43.11 -25.60
C GLY A 323 10.04 -42.42 -26.92
N LYS A 324 10.99 -41.89 -27.72
CA LYS A 324 11.10 -41.98 -29.22
C LYS A 324 9.87 -41.95 -30.18
N THR A 325 9.90 -40.98 -31.13
CA THR A 325 9.48 -41.06 -32.57
C THR A 325 7.96 -41.23 -32.86
N ASP A 326 7.28 -40.62 -33.85
CA ASP A 326 7.66 -40.14 -35.20
C ASP A 326 6.92 -38.84 -35.69
N GLU A 327 6.98 -38.51 -36.98
CA GLU A 327 6.72 -37.19 -37.61
C GLU A 327 5.27 -36.60 -37.76
N ARG A 328 5.26 -35.25 -37.87
CA ARG A 328 4.44 -34.33 -38.72
C ARG A 328 2.96 -33.97 -38.43
N GLU A 329 2.78 -32.73 -37.93
CA GLU A 329 1.95 -31.60 -38.44
C GLU A 329 0.42 -31.71 -38.68
N PRO A 330 -0.35 -30.60 -38.52
CA PRO A 330 -0.31 -29.59 -37.45
C PRO A 330 -1.73 -29.25 -36.89
N LEU A 331 -1.79 -28.39 -35.85
CA LEU A 331 -3.04 -28.05 -35.14
C LEU A 331 -4.06 -27.25 -35.98
N SER A 332 -5.35 -27.50 -35.70
CA SER A 332 -6.38 -26.46 -35.62
C SER A 332 -7.11 -26.55 -34.28
N ASN A 333 -7.59 -25.42 -33.76
CA ASN A 333 -7.96 -25.24 -32.34
C ASN A 333 -9.47 -25.28 -32.06
N ALA A 334 -9.79 -25.21 -30.77
CA ALA A 334 -11.07 -24.78 -30.16
C ALA A 334 -12.14 -25.86 -29.84
N VAL A 335 -11.93 -26.50 -28.68
CA VAL A 335 -12.90 -26.54 -27.55
C VAL A 335 -14.39 -26.54 -27.92
N ARG A 336 -15.01 -27.72 -27.88
CA ARG A 336 -16.46 -27.89 -27.79
C ARG A 336 -16.83 -28.25 -26.34
N SER A 337 -17.11 -27.25 -25.51
CA SER A 337 -17.49 -27.44 -24.10
C SER A 337 -18.98 -27.75 -23.91
N ASP A 338 -19.31 -28.50 -22.85
CA ASP A 338 -20.64 -29.06 -22.60
C ASP A 338 -21.67 -28.07 -22.02
N SER A 339 -21.98 -27.02 -22.78
CA SER A 339 -23.01 -26.02 -22.44
C SER A 339 -24.38 -26.64 -22.12
N ALA A 340 -24.69 -27.82 -22.66
CA ALA A 340 -25.92 -28.56 -22.38
C ALA A 340 -26.01 -29.06 -20.91
N VAL A 341 -24.88 -29.50 -20.32
CA VAL A 341 -24.85 -30.01 -18.94
C VAL A 341 -25.03 -28.84 -17.96
N ILE A 342 -24.35 -27.73 -18.20
CA ILE A 342 -24.44 -26.52 -17.36
C ILE A 342 -25.87 -25.96 -17.37
N GLY A 343 -26.50 -25.86 -18.56
CA GLY A 343 -27.90 -25.46 -18.67
C GLY A 343 -28.87 -26.41 -17.96
N GLY A 344 -28.63 -27.73 -18.04
CA GLY A 344 -29.42 -28.75 -17.35
C GLY A 344 -29.41 -28.60 -15.82
N VAL A 345 -28.24 -28.37 -15.21
CA VAL A 345 -28.14 -28.17 -13.75
C VAL A 345 -28.92 -26.93 -13.30
N ILE A 346 -28.82 -25.82 -14.03
CA ILE A 346 -29.54 -24.58 -13.72
C ILE A 346 -31.07 -24.78 -13.82
N ALA A 347 -31.53 -25.52 -14.84
CA ALA A 347 -32.95 -25.86 -14.99
C ALA A 347 -33.48 -26.75 -13.85
N VAL A 348 -32.69 -27.73 -13.39
CA VAL A 348 -33.07 -28.60 -12.26
C VAL A 348 -33.13 -27.81 -10.95
N VAL A 349 -32.12 -26.98 -10.66
CA VAL A 349 -32.10 -26.16 -9.42
C VAL A 349 -33.27 -25.18 -9.37
N THR A 350 -33.58 -24.50 -10.49
CA THR A 350 -34.71 -23.57 -10.56
C THR A 350 -36.07 -24.27 -10.48
N PHE A 351 -36.22 -25.46 -11.05
CA PHE A 351 -37.43 -26.26 -10.88
C PHE A 351 -37.66 -26.68 -9.42
N ILE A 352 -36.61 -27.09 -8.71
CA ILE A 352 -36.68 -27.48 -7.30
C ILE A 352 -37.07 -26.28 -6.42
N THR A 353 -36.51 -25.09 -6.62
CA THR A 353 -36.87 -23.91 -5.81
C THR A 353 -38.33 -23.48 -6.03
N PHE A 354 -38.84 -23.52 -7.26
CA PHE A 354 -40.27 -23.29 -7.52
C PHE A 354 -41.17 -24.34 -6.85
N CYS A 355 -40.77 -25.63 -6.84
CA CYS A 355 -41.52 -26.67 -6.12
C CYS A 355 -41.58 -26.41 -4.61
N VAL A 356 -40.45 -26.04 -3.98
CA VAL A 356 -40.40 -25.70 -2.54
C VAL A 356 -41.28 -24.49 -2.23
N ILE A 357 -41.24 -23.42 -3.05
CA ILE A 357 -42.10 -22.24 -2.88
C ILE A 357 -43.59 -22.62 -3.02
N GLY A 358 -43.94 -23.49 -3.96
CA GLY A 358 -45.30 -24.01 -4.13
C GLY A 358 -45.80 -24.84 -2.94
N ILE A 359 -44.93 -25.64 -2.32
CA ILE A 359 -45.24 -26.40 -1.10
C ILE A 359 -45.42 -25.46 0.09
N MET A 360 -44.50 -24.53 0.30
CA MET A 360 -44.55 -23.57 1.42
C MET A 360 -45.77 -22.65 1.33
N THR A 361 -46.14 -22.17 0.14
CA THR A 361 -47.36 -21.36 -0.05
C THR A 361 -48.63 -22.17 0.20
N ARG A 362 -48.71 -23.44 -0.23
CA ARG A 362 -49.84 -24.33 0.14
C ARG A 362 -49.91 -24.58 1.65
N PHE A 363 -48.78 -24.83 2.31
CA PHE A 363 -48.72 -25.04 3.75
C PHE A 363 -49.24 -23.81 4.53
N LEU A 364 -48.76 -22.61 4.18
CA LEU A 364 -49.23 -21.36 4.77
C LEU A 364 -50.73 -21.11 4.51
N TYR A 365 -51.24 -21.48 3.33
CA TYR A 365 -52.66 -21.35 3.01
C TYR A 365 -53.53 -22.30 3.85
N GLN A 366 -53.11 -23.57 4.01
CA GLN A 366 -53.78 -24.54 4.88
C GLN A 366 -53.75 -24.10 6.35
N HIS A 367 -52.61 -23.60 6.84
CA HIS A 367 -52.49 -23.09 8.20
C HIS A 367 -53.43 -21.90 8.45
N LYS A 368 -53.54 -20.98 7.48
CA LYS A 368 -54.46 -19.84 7.55
C LYS A 368 -55.94 -20.27 7.51
N GLN A 369 -56.26 -21.36 6.81
CA GLN A 369 -57.61 -21.95 6.80
C GLN A 369 -57.93 -22.64 8.13
N SER A 370 -56.97 -23.32 8.76
CA SER A 370 -57.12 -23.93 10.10
C SER A 370 -57.50 -22.89 11.16
N HIS A 371 -56.76 -21.78 11.26
CA HIS A 371 -57.10 -20.68 12.18
C HIS A 371 -58.50 -20.12 11.95
N ARG A 372 -58.94 -19.99 10.69
CA ARG A 372 -60.26 -19.46 10.35
C ARG A 372 -61.41 -20.39 10.77
N THR A 373 -61.17 -21.70 10.80
CA THR A 373 -62.14 -22.71 11.28
C THR A 373 -62.26 -22.71 12.80
N ASN A 374 -61.14 -22.55 13.53
CA ASN A 374 -61.17 -22.52 15.00
C ASN A 374 -61.90 -21.27 15.53
N GLN A 375 -61.67 -20.10 14.91
CA GLN A 375 -62.32 -18.83 15.28
C GLN A 375 -63.85 -18.81 15.02
N MET A 376 -64.40 -19.81 14.34
CA MET A 376 -65.86 -20.02 14.21
C MET A 376 -66.46 -20.95 15.29
N LYS A 377 -65.63 -21.66 16.07
CA LYS A 377 -66.08 -22.45 17.23
C LYS A 377 -65.98 -21.68 18.55
N GLU A 378 -65.11 -20.66 18.60
CA GLU A 378 -64.86 -19.81 19.77
C GLU A 378 -65.96 -18.71 19.94
N LYS A 379 -67.23 -19.11 19.88
CA LYS A 379 -68.39 -18.18 20.00
C LYS A 379 -69.54 -18.71 20.85
N GLU A 380 -69.32 -19.77 21.60
CA GLU A 380 -70.30 -20.39 22.50
C GLU A 380 -69.68 -20.49 23.91
N TYR A 381 -70.19 -19.69 24.83
CA TYR A 381 -69.82 -19.60 26.27
C TYR A 381 -70.73 -20.59 27.07
N PRO A 382 -70.48 -20.95 28.36
CA PRO A 382 -70.16 -19.99 29.43
C PRO A 382 -69.22 -20.41 30.61
N GLU A 383 -68.71 -19.38 31.29
CA GLU A 383 -68.55 -19.21 32.76
C GLU A 383 -67.96 -20.34 33.65
N ASN A 384 -66.83 -20.06 34.36
CA ASN A 384 -66.90 -19.59 35.76
C ASN A 384 -65.57 -19.15 36.43
N LEU A 385 -65.73 -18.17 37.34
CA LEU A 385 -65.01 -17.85 38.60
C LEU A 385 -63.47 -17.77 38.76
N ASP A 386 -63.06 -16.81 39.59
CA ASP A 386 -61.69 -16.56 40.10
C ASP A 386 -61.18 -17.57 41.14
N SER A 387 -59.84 -17.65 41.28
CA SER A 387 -59.20 -17.82 42.60
C SER A 387 -57.80 -17.20 42.67
N SER A 388 -57.60 -16.27 43.62
CA SER A 388 -56.31 -15.66 43.96
C SER A 388 -55.42 -16.60 44.80
N PHE A 389 -54.08 -16.49 44.72
CA PHE A 389 -53.26 -16.01 45.85
C PHE A 389 -51.72 -16.06 45.62
N ARG A 390 -51.07 -14.90 45.86
CA ARG A 390 -49.77 -14.67 46.53
C ARG A 390 -48.54 -15.61 46.31
N ASN A 391 -47.39 -15.00 46.01
CA ASN A 391 -46.44 -14.58 47.07
C ASN A 391 -45.38 -13.58 46.55
N ASP A 392 -44.92 -12.69 47.42
CA ASP A 392 -43.84 -11.71 47.19
C ASP A 392 -42.54 -12.12 47.90
N ILE A 393 -41.40 -11.61 47.41
CA ILE A 393 -40.18 -11.17 48.11
C ILE A 393 -39.28 -10.50 47.04
N ASP A 394 -39.08 -9.18 47.08
CA ASP A 394 -37.97 -8.45 47.76
C ASP A 394 -36.57 -8.80 47.18
N LEU A 395 -35.67 -7.89 46.79
CA LEU A 395 -35.55 -6.41 46.75
C LEU A 395 -34.46 -6.09 45.64
N GLN A 396 -33.95 -4.90 45.26
CA GLN A 396 -33.97 -3.52 45.75
C GLN A 396 -33.56 -2.50 44.65
N ASN A 397 -34.13 -1.28 44.71
CA ASN A 397 -33.67 0.01 44.13
C ASN A 397 -33.57 0.20 42.59
N THR A 398 -33.53 1.45 42.07
CA THR A 398 -34.30 2.70 42.32
C THR A 398 -33.90 3.73 41.25
N ALA A 399 -34.89 4.47 40.74
CA ALA A 399 -34.85 5.72 39.95
C ALA A 399 -33.53 6.23 39.32
N ASN A 400 -33.62 6.61 38.04
CA ASN A 400 -33.51 8.04 37.71
C ASN A 400 -34.30 8.42 36.45
N GLU A 401 -34.91 9.61 36.46
CA GLU A 401 -35.81 10.09 35.41
C GLU A 401 -35.19 11.15 34.48
N CYS A 402 -35.85 11.29 33.34
CA CYS A 402 -35.90 12.42 32.41
C CYS A 402 -35.02 13.67 32.66
N LYS A 403 -34.29 14.05 31.59
CA LYS A 403 -34.73 15.21 30.79
C LYS A 403 -34.32 15.10 29.31
N ARG A 404 -35.16 15.65 28.43
CA ARG A 404 -34.81 16.03 27.04
C ARG A 404 -34.83 17.55 26.97
N GLU A 405 -33.89 18.15 26.24
CA GLU A 405 -34.00 19.52 25.76
C GLU A 405 -33.64 19.58 24.27
N TYR A 406 -34.16 20.59 23.57
CA TYR A 406 -34.11 20.74 22.12
C TYR A 406 -33.07 21.80 21.73
N PHE A 407 -32.51 21.68 20.53
CA PHE A 407 -31.70 22.73 19.90
C PHE A 407 -32.46 23.42 18.76
N ILE A 408 -32.18 24.72 18.62
CA ILE A 408 -32.32 25.53 17.40
C ILE A 408 -30.91 26.02 17.07
#